data_AF-A0A937C0E4-F1
#
_entry.id   AF-A0A937C0E4-F1
#
_cell.length_a   1.000
_cell.length_b   1.000
_cell.length_c   1.000
_cell.angle_alpha   90.00
_cell.angle_beta   90.00
_cell.angle_gamma   90.00
#
_symmetry.space_group_name_H-M   'P 1'
#
loop_
_entity.id
_entity.type
_entity.pdbx_description
1 polymer ?
#
loop_
_entity_poly.entity_id
_entity_poly.type
_entity_poly.pdbx_seq_one_letter_code
_entity_poly.pdbx_strand_id
1 'polypeptide(L)'
;MIRSVKIVNRRDSLLFGGFFSDADNIQVQSKKQVPDISHNWGNIRFEFASPLFAQQGTLEYSYRLKGFDNNWSAWTSKREKEYTHLPPGSYSFEVKVRNNLGNESAPSVYKFTVLPPWYLSIWAYIIYLLLLISGLYYLYHWQSRKFVTQRVRHEEEQRKLQYLHQLEIDKAENELINLRNEKLQVEIDFKNSELATTAMHLVQKGEILTKIKSDINSIIRGLDNEKAVNELKKMIKVIGEDDKMDKDWEHFAQHFDKVHSDFVVALKDRFPTITANELKLCAYLRMNLSTKEIAQLMNISVRGVEIGRYRLRKKLAIPSETNLFDFLISISGKTNQS
;
A
#
# COMPACT_ATOMS: atom_id res chain seq x y z
N MET A 1 78.63 -10.13 -44.78
CA MET A 1 77.48 -11.04 -44.64
C MET A 1 77.05 -11.10 -43.18
N ILE A 2 75.76 -11.27 -42.93
CA ILE A 2 75.20 -11.44 -41.58
C ILE A 2 75.39 -12.91 -41.19
N ARG A 3 76.00 -13.17 -40.03
CA ARG A 3 76.35 -14.53 -39.57
C ARG A 3 75.30 -15.11 -38.65
N SER A 4 74.87 -14.33 -37.67
CA SER A 4 73.85 -14.76 -36.72
C SER A 4 72.97 -13.59 -36.28
N VAL A 5 71.71 -13.90 -36.01
CA VAL A 5 70.74 -12.99 -35.39
C VAL A 5 70.19 -13.69 -34.15
N LYS A 6 70.38 -13.08 -32.99
CA LYS A 6 70.01 -13.65 -31.68
C LYS A 6 69.11 -12.68 -30.93
N ILE A 7 68.11 -13.21 -30.24
CA ILE A 7 67.37 -12.48 -29.22
C ILE A 7 68.19 -12.53 -27.93
N VAL A 8 68.49 -11.36 -27.36
CA VAL A 8 69.25 -11.21 -26.12
C VAL A 8 68.27 -10.91 -24.99
N ASN A 9 67.88 -11.94 -24.26
CA ASN A 9 66.98 -11.81 -23.11
C ASN A 9 67.36 -12.86 -22.05
N ARG A 10 66.52 -13.13 -21.05
CA ARG A 10 66.82 -14.14 -19.99
C ARG A 10 67.12 -15.56 -20.50
N ARG A 11 66.75 -15.87 -21.75
CA ARG A 11 67.18 -17.07 -22.49
C ARG A 11 67.52 -16.64 -23.92
N ASP A 12 68.77 -16.80 -24.30
CA ASP A 12 69.21 -16.49 -25.66
C ASP A 12 68.54 -17.44 -26.66
N SER A 13 67.97 -16.88 -27.73
CA SER A 13 67.33 -17.65 -28.80
C SER A 13 67.92 -17.26 -30.15
N LEU A 14 68.39 -18.24 -30.92
CA LEU A 14 68.93 -18.03 -32.26
C LEU A 14 67.77 -17.91 -33.26
N LEU A 15 67.60 -16.73 -33.86
CA LEU A 15 66.59 -16.49 -34.90
C LEU A 15 67.09 -16.85 -36.30
N PHE A 16 68.39 -16.68 -36.52
CA PHE A 16 69.02 -16.98 -37.80
C PHE A 16 70.49 -17.31 -37.58
N GLY A 17 70.98 -18.34 -38.26
CA GLY A 17 72.40 -18.69 -38.32
C GLY A 17 72.72 -19.34 -39.65
N GLY A 18 73.71 -18.80 -40.38
CA GLY A 18 74.14 -19.34 -41.67
C GLY A 18 73.94 -18.38 -42.85
N PHE A 19 73.70 -18.95 -44.04
CA PHE A 19 73.54 -18.23 -45.30
C PHE A 19 72.16 -18.52 -45.91
N PHE A 20 71.60 -17.56 -46.63
CA PHE A 20 70.43 -17.79 -47.47
C PHE A 20 70.89 -18.56 -48.71
N SER A 21 70.32 -19.74 -48.99
CA SER A 21 70.79 -20.60 -50.09
C SER A 21 70.38 -20.04 -51.45
N ASP A 22 71.36 -19.67 -52.27
CA ASP A 22 71.46 -20.06 -53.68
C ASP A 22 72.88 -19.75 -54.19
N ALA A 23 73.43 -20.65 -55.00
CA ALA A 23 74.84 -20.65 -55.42
C ALA A 23 75.21 -19.53 -56.42
N ASP A 24 74.26 -18.70 -56.85
CA ASP A 24 74.49 -17.57 -57.75
C ASP A 24 74.16 -16.22 -57.08
N ASN A 25 75.20 -15.68 -56.45
CA ASN A 25 75.55 -14.26 -56.25
C ASN A 25 74.57 -13.20 -55.69
N ILE A 26 73.37 -13.48 -55.20
CA ILE A 26 72.65 -12.53 -54.31
C ILE A 26 71.93 -13.24 -53.16
N GLN A 27 72.42 -13.04 -51.94
CA GLN A 27 71.82 -13.50 -50.68
C GLN A 27 70.51 -12.73 -50.41
N VAL A 28 69.41 -13.11 -51.06
CA VAL A 28 68.09 -12.50 -50.87
C VAL A 28 67.23 -13.36 -49.95
N GLN A 29 66.84 -12.82 -48.79
CA GLN A 29 65.88 -13.48 -47.89
C GLN A 29 64.52 -13.65 -48.58
N SER A 30 64.02 -14.89 -48.65
CA SER A 30 62.70 -15.17 -49.21
C SER A 30 61.59 -14.64 -48.31
N LYS A 31 60.45 -14.25 -48.89
CA LYS A 31 59.29 -13.68 -48.16
C LYS A 31 58.73 -14.64 -47.08
N LYS A 32 58.95 -15.96 -47.21
CA LYS A 32 58.58 -16.97 -46.20
C LYS A 32 59.56 -17.09 -45.02
N GLN A 33 60.73 -16.46 -45.10
CA GLN A 33 61.80 -16.54 -44.10
C GLN A 33 61.92 -15.30 -43.22
N VAL A 34 60.92 -14.40 -43.25
CA VAL A 34 60.87 -13.21 -42.38
C VAL A 34 60.22 -13.61 -41.05
N PRO A 35 60.95 -13.64 -39.93
CA PRO A 35 60.40 -14.06 -38.66
C PRO A 35 59.56 -12.95 -38.02
N ASP A 36 58.46 -13.36 -37.38
CA ASP A 36 57.66 -12.52 -36.51
C ASP A 36 58.15 -12.67 -35.06
N ILE A 37 58.57 -11.56 -34.47
CA ILE A 37 59.15 -11.48 -33.14
C ILE A 37 58.10 -10.91 -32.20
N SER A 38 57.81 -11.60 -31.09
CA SER A 38 56.91 -11.06 -30.06
C SER A 38 57.46 -9.78 -29.46
N HIS A 39 56.60 -8.82 -29.11
CA HIS A 39 56.97 -7.57 -28.42
C HIS A 39 57.94 -7.76 -27.23
N ASN A 40 57.82 -8.88 -26.52
CA ASN A 40 58.64 -9.19 -25.35
C ASN A 40 60.12 -9.51 -25.67
N TRP A 41 60.46 -9.63 -26.96
CA TRP A 41 61.79 -10.00 -27.47
C TRP A 41 62.45 -8.85 -28.25
N GLY A 42 62.18 -7.60 -27.85
CA GLY A 42 62.68 -6.38 -28.51
C GLY A 42 64.18 -6.10 -28.40
N ASN A 43 64.97 -7.03 -27.86
CA ASN A 43 66.43 -6.94 -27.75
C ASN A 43 67.06 -7.93 -28.73
N ILE A 44 67.65 -7.43 -29.81
CA ILE A 44 68.18 -8.24 -30.91
C ILE A 44 69.64 -7.87 -31.14
N ARG A 45 70.50 -8.89 -31.15
CA ARG A 45 71.91 -8.79 -31.49
C ARG A 45 72.17 -9.39 -32.87
N PHE A 46 72.85 -8.62 -33.69
CA PHE A 46 73.30 -8.99 -35.03
C PHE A 46 74.82 -9.19 -35.00
N GLU A 47 75.29 -10.36 -35.42
CA GLU A 47 76.71 -10.64 -35.64
C GLU A 47 76.97 -10.75 -37.14
N PHE A 48 78.01 -10.09 -37.65
CA PHE A 48 78.33 -10.03 -39.07
C PHE A 48 79.83 -10.21 -39.32
N ALA A 49 80.17 -10.78 -40.48
CA ALA A 49 81.56 -10.98 -40.89
C ALA A 49 81.70 -10.94 -42.41
N SER A 50 82.92 -10.69 -42.87
CA SER A 50 83.28 -10.80 -44.28
C SER A 50 83.92 -12.17 -44.56
N PRO A 51 83.64 -12.82 -45.71
CA PRO A 51 84.32 -14.06 -46.11
C PRO A 51 85.79 -13.85 -46.51
N LEU A 52 86.23 -12.60 -46.69
CA LEU A 52 87.61 -12.24 -47.05
C LEU A 52 88.57 -12.51 -45.87
N PHE A 53 89.11 -13.72 -45.79
CA PHE A 53 90.01 -14.17 -44.71
C PHE A 53 91.38 -13.49 -44.73
N ALA A 54 91.84 -13.05 -45.91
CA ALA A 54 93.20 -12.52 -46.12
C ALA A 54 93.45 -11.10 -45.56
N GLN A 55 92.41 -10.37 -45.14
CA GLN A 55 92.51 -8.96 -44.70
C GLN A 55 91.68 -8.65 -43.44
N GLN A 56 91.40 -9.65 -42.60
CA GLN A 56 90.46 -9.51 -41.46
C GLN A 56 90.79 -8.39 -40.47
N GLY A 57 92.06 -7.97 -40.36
CA GLY A 57 92.51 -6.92 -39.43
C GLY A 57 92.22 -5.48 -39.87
N THR A 58 91.84 -5.24 -41.12
CA THR A 58 91.66 -3.89 -41.70
C THR A 58 90.27 -3.65 -42.29
N LEU A 59 89.30 -4.52 -41.98
CA LEU A 59 87.93 -4.37 -42.44
C LEU A 59 87.11 -3.53 -41.47
N GLU A 60 86.36 -2.59 -42.02
CA GLU A 60 85.42 -1.79 -41.26
C GLU A 60 84.01 -2.01 -41.78
N TYR A 61 83.05 -1.98 -40.86
CA TYR A 61 81.65 -2.23 -41.10
C TYR A 61 80.84 -0.98 -40.83
N SER A 62 79.81 -0.77 -41.64
CA SER A 62 78.77 0.22 -41.41
C SER A 62 77.42 -0.47 -41.51
N TYR A 63 76.52 -0.13 -40.60
CA TYR A 63 75.23 -0.79 -40.44
C TYR A 63 74.11 0.24 -40.22
N ARG A 64 72.88 -0.17 -40.50
CA ARG A 64 71.66 0.57 -40.12
C ARG A 64 70.47 -0.36 -39.98
N LEU A 65 69.51 0.02 -39.16
CA LEU A 65 68.21 -0.64 -39.07
C LEU A 65 67.14 0.23 -39.71
N LYS A 66 66.77 -0.04 -40.96
CA LYS A 66 65.66 0.67 -41.62
C LYS A 66 64.36 0.42 -40.85
N GLY A 67 63.64 1.50 -40.57
CA GLY A 67 62.49 1.51 -39.66
C GLY A 67 62.82 2.02 -38.25
N PHE A 68 64.11 2.19 -37.91
CA PHE A 68 64.58 2.73 -36.63
C PHE A 68 65.66 3.81 -36.83
N ASP A 69 66.70 3.52 -37.62
CA ASP A 69 67.78 4.46 -37.94
C ASP A 69 67.52 5.22 -39.24
N ASN A 70 67.81 6.52 -39.25
CA ASN A 70 67.70 7.36 -40.45
C ASN A 70 68.95 7.28 -41.36
N ASN A 71 70.14 7.12 -40.77
CA ASN A 71 71.43 7.14 -41.47
C ASN A 71 72.27 5.89 -41.18
N TRP A 72 73.28 5.65 -42.01
CA TRP A 72 74.30 4.62 -41.76
C TRP A 72 75.15 4.96 -40.53
N SER A 73 75.57 3.95 -39.78
CA SER A 73 76.51 4.12 -38.67
C SER A 73 77.90 4.55 -39.16
N ALA A 74 78.66 5.18 -38.28
CA ALA A 74 80.08 5.36 -38.48
C ALA A 74 80.78 4.00 -38.66
N TRP A 75 81.81 4.00 -39.50
CA TRP A 75 82.62 2.81 -39.78
C TRP A 75 83.30 2.31 -38.51
N THR A 76 83.17 1.02 -38.23
CA THR A 76 83.74 0.39 -37.04
C THR A 76 84.29 -0.99 -37.34
N SER A 77 85.35 -1.38 -36.64
CA SER A 77 85.88 -2.76 -36.69
C SER A 77 85.05 -3.75 -35.87
N LYS A 78 84.06 -3.27 -35.09
CA LYS A 78 83.14 -4.15 -34.34
C LYS A 78 82.30 -4.99 -35.30
N ARG A 79 82.18 -6.27 -34.99
CA ARG A 79 81.45 -7.28 -35.78
C ARG A 79 80.06 -7.60 -35.23
N GLU A 80 79.61 -6.81 -34.26
CA GLU A 80 78.32 -6.97 -33.62
C GLU A 80 77.62 -5.64 -33.42
N LYS A 81 76.29 -5.68 -33.47
CA LYS A 81 75.42 -4.56 -33.09
C LYS A 81 74.19 -5.08 -32.37
N GLU A 82 73.89 -4.47 -31.24
CA GLU A 82 72.68 -4.72 -30.46
C GLU A 82 71.70 -3.55 -30.57
N TYR A 83 70.42 -3.87 -30.76
CA TYR A 83 69.28 -2.96 -30.63
C TYR A 83 68.40 -3.44 -29.49
N THR A 84 67.96 -2.52 -28.64
CA THR A 84 67.11 -2.80 -27.48
C THR A 84 65.81 -2.04 -27.58
N HIS A 85 64.73 -2.60 -27.03
CA HIS A 85 63.41 -1.96 -26.95
C HIS A 85 62.84 -1.50 -28.31
N LEU A 86 62.98 -2.33 -29.35
CA LEU A 86 62.40 -2.02 -30.66
C LEU A 86 60.86 -1.97 -30.59
N PRO A 87 60.22 -0.85 -31.02
CA PRO A 87 58.76 -0.75 -31.03
C PRO A 87 58.12 -1.70 -32.07
N PRO A 88 56.80 -1.98 -31.99
CA PRO A 88 56.11 -2.77 -33.00
C PRO A 88 56.25 -2.17 -34.40
N GLY A 89 56.62 -2.99 -35.38
CA GLY A 89 56.87 -2.53 -36.75
C GLY A 89 57.69 -3.51 -37.59
N SER A 90 57.82 -3.21 -38.89
CA SER A 90 58.66 -3.98 -39.81
C SER A 90 60.04 -3.34 -39.94
N TYR A 91 61.09 -4.14 -39.78
CA TYR A 91 62.48 -3.66 -39.79
C TYR A 91 63.32 -4.37 -40.85
N SER A 92 64.36 -3.70 -41.33
CA SER A 92 65.38 -4.29 -42.21
C SER A 92 66.78 -3.86 -41.75
N PHE A 93 67.54 -4.80 -41.18
CA PHE A 93 68.93 -4.61 -40.81
C PHE A 93 69.81 -4.71 -42.05
N GLU A 94 70.60 -3.68 -42.32
CA GLU A 94 71.51 -3.61 -43.44
C GLU A 94 72.94 -3.43 -42.94
N VAL A 95 73.89 -4.19 -43.50
CA VAL A 95 75.32 -4.06 -43.18
C VAL A 95 76.17 -4.12 -44.45
N LYS A 96 77.12 -3.20 -44.57
CA LYS A 96 78.14 -3.17 -45.62
C LYS A 96 79.53 -3.16 -45.00
N VAL A 97 80.52 -3.67 -45.74
CA VAL A 97 81.93 -3.70 -45.33
C VAL A 97 82.77 -2.90 -46.31
N ARG A 98 83.80 -2.21 -45.82
CA ARG A 98 84.85 -1.60 -46.63
C ARG A 98 86.21 -2.17 -46.29
N ASN A 99 87.09 -2.23 -47.28
CA ASN A 99 88.51 -2.57 -47.09
C ASN A 99 89.36 -1.30 -46.86
N ASN A 100 90.67 -1.49 -46.61
CA ASN A 100 91.64 -0.40 -46.43
C ASN A 100 91.84 0.50 -47.67
N LEU A 101 91.38 0.04 -48.85
CA LEU A 101 91.40 0.80 -50.11
C LEU A 101 90.10 1.60 -50.32
N GLY A 102 89.16 1.56 -49.37
CA GLY A 102 87.89 2.27 -49.45
C GLY A 102 86.81 1.59 -50.31
N ASN A 103 87.06 0.39 -50.84
CA ASN A 103 86.08 -0.34 -51.65
C ASN A 103 84.97 -0.90 -50.76
N GLU A 104 83.73 -0.51 -51.03
CA GLU A 104 82.54 -0.95 -50.29
C GLU A 104 81.86 -2.16 -50.93
N SER A 105 81.31 -3.05 -50.10
CA SER A 105 80.47 -4.16 -50.56
C SER A 105 79.01 -3.71 -50.79
N ALA A 106 78.28 -4.47 -51.60
CA ALA A 106 76.82 -4.43 -51.56
C ALA A 106 76.31 -4.74 -50.13
N PRO A 107 75.25 -4.07 -49.66
CA PRO A 107 74.72 -4.28 -48.31
C PRO A 107 74.04 -5.65 -48.20
N SER A 108 74.39 -6.40 -47.15
CA SER A 108 73.64 -7.60 -46.74
C SER A 108 72.41 -7.17 -45.95
N VAL A 109 71.23 -7.73 -46.24
CA VAL A 109 69.95 -7.32 -45.66
C VAL A 109 69.28 -8.48 -44.91
N TYR A 110 68.76 -8.20 -43.70
CA TYR A 110 67.93 -9.12 -42.91
C TYR A 110 66.66 -8.42 -42.43
N LYS A 111 65.49 -8.97 -42.78
CA LYS A 111 64.17 -8.43 -42.48
C LYS A 111 63.50 -9.23 -41.35
N PHE A 112 62.81 -8.53 -40.47
CA PHE A 112 62.00 -9.11 -39.38
C PHE A 112 60.87 -8.14 -38.99
N THR A 113 59.82 -8.66 -38.34
CA THR A 113 58.68 -7.85 -37.85
C THR A 113 58.54 -8.02 -36.34
N VAL A 114 58.37 -6.92 -35.61
CA VAL A 114 58.03 -6.96 -34.17
C VAL A 114 56.51 -6.79 -34.02
N LEU A 115 55.84 -7.79 -33.46
CA LEU A 115 54.38 -7.82 -33.26
C LEU A 115 53.96 -6.90 -32.09
N PRO A 116 52.77 -6.27 -32.16
CA PRO A 116 52.24 -5.48 -31.04
C PRO A 116 51.83 -6.38 -29.84
N PRO A 117 51.76 -5.83 -28.61
CA PRO A 117 51.28 -6.54 -27.44
C PRO A 117 49.84 -7.07 -27.59
N TRP A 118 49.56 -8.24 -27.02
CA TRP A 118 48.26 -8.92 -27.14
C TRP A 118 47.08 -8.11 -26.56
N TYR A 119 47.31 -7.29 -25.53
CA TYR A 119 46.28 -6.44 -24.91
C TYR A 119 45.87 -5.23 -25.76
N LEU A 120 46.60 -4.95 -26.85
CA LEU A 120 46.24 -3.94 -27.85
C LEU A 120 45.58 -4.56 -29.09
N SER A 121 45.28 -5.86 -29.06
CA SER A 121 44.57 -6.52 -30.15
C SER A 121 43.10 -6.10 -30.22
N ILE A 122 42.50 -6.18 -31.42
CA ILE A 122 41.06 -5.91 -31.63
C ILE A 122 40.20 -6.79 -30.70
N TRP A 123 40.60 -8.05 -30.50
CA TRP A 123 39.92 -8.97 -29.58
C TRP A 123 39.97 -8.51 -28.11
N ALA A 124 41.06 -7.89 -27.66
CA ALA A 124 41.15 -7.32 -26.32
C ALA A 124 40.15 -6.17 -26.14
N TYR A 125 40.01 -5.29 -27.13
CA TYR A 125 39.00 -4.22 -27.10
C TYR A 125 37.57 -4.76 -27.08
N ILE A 126 37.28 -5.84 -27.82
CA ILE A 126 35.97 -6.52 -27.78
C ILE A 126 35.69 -7.05 -26.36
N ILE A 127 36.68 -7.68 -25.72
CA ILE A 127 36.53 -8.18 -24.34
C ILE A 127 36.32 -7.04 -23.35
N TYR A 128 37.05 -5.93 -23.46
CA TYR A 128 36.85 -4.76 -22.60
C TYR A 128 35.46 -4.15 -22.77
N LEU A 129 34.97 -4.07 -24.01
CA LEU A 129 33.61 -3.62 -24.30
C LEU A 129 32.57 -4.55 -23.67
N LEU A 130 32.74 -5.87 -23.80
CA LEU A 130 31.84 -6.86 -23.20
C LEU A 130 31.84 -6.78 -21.66
N LEU A 131 33.01 -6.63 -21.03
CA LEU A 131 33.11 -6.45 -19.59
C LEU A 131 32.45 -5.17 -19.11
N LEU A 132 32.60 -4.08 -19.87
CA LEU A 132 31.95 -2.80 -19.57
C LEU A 132 30.42 -2.92 -19.67
N ILE A 133 29.90 -3.53 -20.74
CA ILE A 133 28.45 -3.76 -20.91
C ILE A 133 27.91 -4.68 -19.80
N SER A 134 28.63 -5.75 -19.47
CA SER A 134 28.27 -6.67 -18.39
C SER A 134 28.24 -5.97 -17.03
N GLY A 135 29.23 -5.11 -16.74
CA GLY A 135 29.26 -4.30 -15.53
C GLY A 135 28.09 -3.33 -15.44
N LEU A 136 27.77 -2.62 -16.53
CA LEU A 136 26.61 -1.73 -16.59
C LEU A 136 25.29 -2.49 -16.42
N TYR A 137 25.16 -3.64 -17.07
CA TYR A 137 23.99 -4.53 -16.94
C TYR A 137 23.82 -5.02 -15.49
N TYR A 138 24.91 -5.43 -14.84
CA TYR A 138 24.90 -5.84 -13.44
C TYR A 138 24.48 -4.69 -12.51
N LEU A 139 25.05 -3.49 -12.70
CA LEU A 139 24.68 -2.30 -11.93
C LEU A 139 23.20 -1.92 -12.09
N TYR A 140 22.70 -1.96 -13.32
CA TYR A 140 21.29 -1.72 -13.62
C TYR A 140 20.37 -2.71 -12.89
N HIS A 141 20.70 -4.00 -12.95
CA HIS A 141 19.91 -5.04 -12.27
C HIS A 141 20.00 -4.95 -10.75
N TRP A 142 21.18 -4.65 -10.20
CA TRP A 142 21.37 -4.44 -8.77
C TRP A 142 20.55 -3.26 -8.27
N GLN A 143 20.60 -2.12 -8.97
CA GLN A 143 19.85 -0.93 -8.63
C GLN A 143 18.33 -1.18 -8.72
N SER A 144 17.87 -1.84 -9.77
CA SER A 144 16.45 -2.19 -9.95
C SER A 144 15.92 -3.06 -8.80
N ARG A 145 16.68 -4.08 -8.37
CA ARG A 145 16.30 -4.93 -7.22
C ARG A 145 16.16 -4.11 -5.93
N LYS A 146 17.09 -3.18 -5.69
CA LYS A 146 17.04 -2.30 -4.51
C LYS A 146 15.81 -1.39 -4.50
N PHE A 147 15.44 -0.83 -5.66
CA PHE A 147 14.25 0.02 -5.78
C PHE A 147 12.94 -0.74 -5.52
N VAL A 148 12.83 -1.99 -5.96
CA VAL A 148 11.62 -2.81 -5.71
C VAL A 148 11.40 -3.02 -4.22
N THR A 149 12.44 -3.39 -3.46
CA THR A 149 12.31 -3.58 -2.01
C THR A 149 11.91 -2.30 -1.28
N GLN A 150 12.42 -1.13 -1.70
CA GLN A 150 12.04 0.15 -1.12
C GLN A 150 10.57 0.49 -1.41
N ARG A 151 10.10 0.23 -2.63
CA ARG A 151 8.69 0.43 -3.00
C ARG A 151 7.75 -0.43 -2.17
N VAL A 152 8.09 -1.71 -1.98
CA VAL A 152 7.28 -2.62 -1.15
C VAL A 152 7.20 -2.14 0.30
N ARG A 153 8.31 -1.70 0.91
CA ARG A 153 8.30 -1.16 2.28
C ARG A 153 7.43 0.08 2.41
N HIS A 154 7.55 1.02 1.46
CA HIS A 154 6.71 2.21 1.46
C HIS A 154 5.23 1.87 1.28
N GLU A 155 4.92 0.88 0.44
CA GLU A 155 3.54 0.42 0.27
C GLU A 155 2.97 -0.23 1.54
N GLU A 156 3.78 -1.04 2.24
CA GLU A 156 3.42 -1.63 3.54
C GLU A 156 3.19 -0.56 4.62
N GLU A 157 4.06 0.47 4.69
CA GLU A 157 3.89 1.61 5.60
C GLU A 157 2.60 2.37 5.32
N GLN A 158 2.28 2.63 4.04
CA GLN A 158 1.04 3.31 3.65
C GLN A 158 -0.20 2.48 3.99
N ARG A 159 -0.19 1.16 3.71
CA ARG A 159 -1.29 0.27 4.11
C ARG A 159 -1.48 0.24 5.62
N LYS A 160 -0.39 0.21 6.39
CA LYS A 160 -0.45 0.26 7.85
C LYS A 160 -1.05 1.57 8.35
N LEU A 161 -0.66 2.70 7.76
CA LEU A 161 -1.21 4.01 8.11
C LEU A 161 -2.71 4.10 7.78
N GLN A 162 -3.11 3.62 6.60
CA GLN A 162 -4.53 3.55 6.21
C GLN A 162 -5.34 2.66 7.16
N TYR A 163 -4.80 1.50 7.54
CA TYR A 163 -5.43 0.60 8.49
C TYR A 163 -5.62 1.25 9.87
N LEU A 164 -4.59 1.96 10.37
CA LEU A 164 -4.69 2.69 11.64
C LEU A 164 -5.72 3.83 11.57
N HIS A 165 -5.75 4.57 10.47
CA HIS A 165 -6.73 5.63 10.26
C HIS A 165 -8.16 5.08 10.21
N GLN A 166 -8.37 3.96 9.52
CA GLN A 166 -9.67 3.29 9.50
C GLN A 166 -10.09 2.86 10.91
N LEU A 167 -9.18 2.29 11.69
CA LEU A 167 -9.45 1.90 13.07
C LEU A 167 -9.84 3.10 13.96
N GLU A 168 -9.24 4.26 13.70
CA GLU A 168 -9.57 5.50 14.41
C GLU A 168 -10.96 6.02 14.02
N ILE A 169 -11.31 5.99 12.73
CA ILE A 169 -12.66 6.31 12.25
C ILE A 169 -13.69 5.37 12.87
N ASP A 170 -13.45 4.05 12.81
CA ASP A 170 -14.38 3.05 13.35
C ASP A 170 -14.58 3.25 14.86
N LYS A 171 -13.54 3.62 15.60
CA LYS A 171 -13.66 3.95 17.04
C LYS A 171 -14.49 5.21 17.27
N ALA A 172 -14.23 6.27 16.50
CA ALA A 172 -15.00 7.51 16.60
C ALA A 172 -16.47 7.31 16.22
N GLU A 173 -16.76 6.48 15.21
CA GLU A 173 -18.13 6.11 14.83
C GLU A 173 -18.83 5.33 15.94
N ASN A 174 -18.16 4.33 16.52
CA ASN A 174 -18.73 3.56 17.64
C ASN A 174 -19.00 4.44 18.86
N GLU A 175 -18.09 5.36 19.19
CA GLU A 175 -18.28 6.32 20.27
C GLU A 175 -19.45 7.27 19.96
N LEU A 176 -19.56 7.76 18.73
CA LEU A 176 -20.69 8.59 18.29
C LEU A 176 -22.03 7.84 18.38
N ILE A 177 -22.06 6.57 17.98
CA ILE A 177 -23.26 5.72 18.10
C ILE A 177 -23.65 5.56 19.57
N ASN A 178 -22.69 5.29 20.46
CA ASN A 178 -22.94 5.16 21.89
C ASN A 178 -23.50 6.46 22.49
N LEU A 179 -22.89 7.61 22.18
CA LEU A 179 -23.37 8.92 22.61
C LEU A 179 -24.78 9.24 22.07
N ARG A 180 -25.06 8.84 20.82
CA ARG A 180 -26.39 9.03 20.23
C ARG A 180 -27.45 8.16 20.91
N ASN A 181 -27.10 6.92 21.24
CA ASN A 181 -27.99 6.02 21.97
C ASN A 181 -28.26 6.52 23.38
N GLU A 182 -27.23 6.99 24.10
CA GLU A 182 -27.38 7.59 25.43
C GLU A 182 -28.28 8.82 25.38
N LYS A 183 -28.05 9.73 24.41
CA LYS A 183 -28.90 10.90 24.21
C LYS A 183 -30.36 10.51 23.92
N LEU A 184 -30.58 9.52 23.06
CA LEU A 184 -31.93 9.05 22.74
C LEU A 184 -32.63 8.45 23.97
N GLN A 185 -31.89 7.72 24.80
CA GLN A 185 -32.42 7.16 26.04
C GLN A 185 -32.84 8.27 27.01
N VAL A 186 -32.01 9.29 27.19
CA VAL A 186 -32.34 10.48 28.00
C VAL A 186 -33.59 11.19 27.47
N GLU A 187 -33.73 11.31 26.15
CA GLU A 187 -34.91 11.92 25.53
C GLU A 187 -36.18 11.08 25.75
N ILE A 188 -36.08 9.74 25.63
CA ILE A 188 -37.18 8.81 25.93
C ILE A 188 -37.58 8.93 27.40
N ASP A 189 -36.63 8.92 28.32
CA ASP A 189 -36.89 9.01 29.76
C ASP A 189 -37.53 10.36 30.13
N PHE A 190 -37.05 11.45 29.52
CA PHE A 190 -37.67 12.76 29.66
C PHE A 190 -39.12 12.76 29.17
N LYS A 191 -39.39 12.19 28.00
CA LYS A 191 -40.75 12.08 27.43
C LYS A 191 -41.66 11.20 28.27
N ASN A 192 -41.15 10.10 28.81
CA ASN A 192 -41.88 9.24 29.75
C ASN A 192 -42.24 10.00 31.03
N SER A 193 -41.32 10.79 31.59
CA SER A 193 -41.59 11.61 32.77
C SER A 193 -42.65 12.69 32.50
N GLU A 194 -42.58 13.34 31.32
CA GLU A 194 -43.58 14.32 30.87
C GLU A 194 -44.97 13.69 30.76
N LEU A 195 -45.06 12.51 30.15
CA LEU A 195 -46.30 11.73 30.07
C LEU A 195 -46.85 11.35 31.45
N ALA A 196 -46.01 10.81 32.33
CA ALA A 196 -46.42 10.40 33.67
C ALA A 196 -46.95 11.59 34.48
N THR A 197 -46.29 12.75 34.38
CA THR A 197 -46.73 13.99 35.04
C THR A 197 -48.09 14.43 34.52
N THR A 198 -48.29 14.38 33.19
CA THR A 198 -49.56 14.75 32.56
C THR A 198 -50.68 13.79 32.99
N ALA A 199 -50.42 12.48 33.00
CA ALA A 199 -51.34 11.48 33.48
C ALA A 199 -51.71 11.69 34.95
N MET A 200 -50.74 12.00 35.81
CA MET A 200 -50.96 12.29 37.23
C MET A 200 -51.85 13.53 37.42
N HIS A 201 -51.65 14.59 36.63
CA HIS A 201 -52.54 15.75 36.65
C HIS A 201 -53.98 15.41 36.25
N LEU A 202 -54.16 14.51 35.26
CA LEU A 202 -55.48 14.03 34.87
C LEU A 202 -56.14 13.18 35.98
N VAL A 203 -55.38 12.30 36.65
CA VAL A 203 -55.86 11.53 37.82
C VAL A 203 -56.33 12.49 38.92
N GLN A 204 -55.48 13.44 39.32
CA GLN A 204 -55.77 14.40 40.38
C GLN A 204 -57.00 15.27 40.04
N LYS A 205 -57.12 15.72 38.79
CA LYS A 205 -58.30 16.45 38.30
C LYS A 205 -59.56 15.58 38.49
N GLY A 206 -59.51 14.31 38.09
CA GLY A 206 -60.60 13.36 38.29
C GLY A 206 -61.01 13.19 39.76
N GLU A 207 -60.04 12.95 40.65
CA GLU A 207 -60.28 12.80 42.10
C GLU A 207 -60.94 14.04 42.72
N ILE A 208 -60.49 15.24 42.34
CA ILE A 208 -61.06 16.51 42.81
C ILE A 208 -62.52 16.63 42.35
N LEU A 209 -62.81 16.33 41.09
CA LEU A 209 -64.19 16.37 40.57
C LEU A 209 -65.09 15.37 41.28
N THR A 210 -64.61 14.15 41.55
CA THR A 210 -65.35 13.14 42.32
C THR A 210 -65.61 13.62 43.75
N LYS A 211 -64.60 14.22 44.41
CA LYS A 211 -64.75 14.77 45.76
C LYS A 211 -65.77 15.89 45.80
N ILE A 212 -65.71 16.84 44.87
CA ILE A 212 -66.71 17.92 44.75
C ILE A 212 -68.12 17.35 44.55
N LYS A 213 -68.29 16.36 43.66
CA LYS A 213 -69.59 15.68 43.47
C LYS A 213 -70.09 15.00 44.75
N SER A 214 -69.19 14.36 45.51
CA SER A 214 -69.51 13.71 46.78
C SER A 214 -69.94 14.73 47.85
N ASP A 215 -69.19 15.82 47.98
CA ASP A 215 -69.47 16.89 48.95
C ASP A 215 -70.83 17.54 48.63
N ILE A 216 -71.11 17.85 47.36
CA ILE A 216 -72.42 18.38 46.94
C ILE A 216 -73.54 17.37 47.24
N ASN A 217 -73.33 16.07 46.96
CA ASN A 217 -74.32 15.04 47.29
C ASN A 217 -74.59 14.92 48.79
N SER A 218 -73.58 15.12 49.63
CA SER A 218 -73.75 15.12 51.09
C SER A 218 -74.61 16.31 51.54
N ILE A 219 -74.41 17.50 50.95
CA ILE A 219 -75.18 18.71 51.22
C ILE A 219 -76.64 18.54 50.77
N ILE A 220 -76.87 17.92 49.60
CA ILE A 220 -78.22 17.62 49.09
C ILE A 220 -79.02 16.77 50.09
N ARG A 221 -78.38 15.82 50.80
CA ARG A 221 -79.07 14.93 51.76
C ARG A 221 -79.59 15.66 53.02
N GLY A 222 -79.04 16.83 53.34
CA GLY A 222 -79.42 17.63 54.51
C GLY A 222 -80.26 18.86 54.19
N LEU A 223 -80.73 19.03 52.94
CA LEU A 223 -81.49 20.19 52.49
C LEU A 223 -82.96 19.83 52.25
N ASP A 224 -83.86 20.58 52.90
CA ASP A 224 -85.32 20.48 52.68
C ASP A 224 -85.82 21.40 51.54
N ASN A 225 -84.98 22.31 51.05
CA ASN A 225 -85.35 23.26 50.00
C ASN A 225 -85.21 22.63 48.60
N GLU A 226 -86.34 22.25 47.98
CA GLU A 226 -86.39 21.66 46.63
C GLU A 226 -85.73 22.51 45.55
N LYS A 227 -85.83 23.86 45.61
CA LYS A 227 -85.16 24.74 44.65
C LYS A 227 -83.64 24.63 44.79
N ALA A 228 -83.12 24.65 46.01
CA ALA A 228 -81.68 24.51 46.28
C ALA A 228 -81.16 23.13 45.86
N VAL A 229 -81.91 22.06 46.16
CA VAL A 229 -81.59 20.69 45.73
C VAL A 229 -81.54 20.59 44.20
N ASN A 230 -82.49 21.19 43.48
CA ASN A 230 -82.48 21.17 42.02
C ASN A 230 -81.31 21.96 41.42
N GLU A 231 -80.93 23.10 41.98
CA GLU A 231 -79.74 23.85 41.52
C GLU A 231 -78.43 23.09 41.79
N LEU A 232 -78.28 22.44 42.95
CA LEU A 232 -77.11 21.60 43.25
C LEU A 232 -77.04 20.36 42.35
N LYS A 233 -78.19 19.75 42.02
CA LYS A 233 -78.26 18.67 41.03
C LYS A 233 -77.87 19.15 39.62
N LYS A 234 -78.24 20.37 39.22
CA LYS A 234 -77.75 20.98 37.98
C LYS A 234 -76.24 21.20 38.01
N MET A 235 -75.67 21.66 39.12
CA MET A 235 -74.21 21.79 39.27
C MET A 235 -73.50 20.44 39.15
N ILE A 236 -73.98 19.39 39.84
CA ILE A 236 -73.45 18.02 39.67
C ILE A 236 -73.54 17.59 38.20
N LYS A 237 -74.65 17.90 37.53
CA LYS A 237 -74.86 17.59 36.12
C LYS A 237 -73.85 18.32 35.23
N VAL A 238 -73.61 19.62 35.44
CA VAL A 238 -72.62 20.41 34.68
C VAL A 238 -71.18 19.91 34.93
N ILE A 239 -70.82 19.58 36.18
CA ILE A 239 -69.53 18.96 36.52
C ILE A 239 -69.43 17.55 35.89
N GLY A 240 -70.56 16.89 35.65
CA GLY A 240 -70.68 15.66 34.86
C GLY A 240 -70.89 15.87 33.36
N GLU A 241 -70.96 17.11 32.87
CA GLU A 241 -71.02 17.43 31.43
C GLU A 241 -69.62 17.80 30.90
N ASP A 242 -68.70 18.22 31.77
CA ASP A 242 -67.25 18.29 31.50
C ASP A 242 -66.61 16.88 31.31
N ASP A 243 -67.41 15.82 31.50
CA ASP A 243 -67.11 14.40 31.26
C ASP A 243 -67.01 14.04 29.76
N LYS A 244 -66.98 15.04 28.87
CA LYS A 244 -66.38 14.88 27.54
C LYS A 244 -64.85 14.83 27.66
N MET A 245 -64.38 13.84 28.42
CA MET A 245 -63.03 13.29 28.44
C MET A 245 -62.51 12.90 27.05
N ASP A 246 -63.30 13.01 25.98
CA ASP A 246 -62.85 12.76 24.61
C ASP A 246 -61.81 13.77 24.14
N LYS A 247 -61.84 15.05 24.58
CA LYS A 247 -60.79 16.02 24.22
C LYS A 247 -59.48 15.78 24.96
N ASP A 248 -59.54 15.56 26.27
CA ASP A 248 -58.36 15.22 27.09
C ASP A 248 -57.76 13.88 26.65
N TRP A 249 -58.61 12.94 26.21
CA TRP A 249 -58.20 11.68 25.61
C TRP A 249 -57.57 11.84 24.23
N GLU A 250 -58.09 12.70 23.35
CA GLU A 250 -57.49 12.94 22.03
C GLU A 250 -56.05 13.45 22.20
N HIS A 251 -55.82 14.38 23.14
CA HIS A 251 -54.49 14.88 23.48
C HIS A 251 -53.59 13.81 24.11
N PHE A 252 -54.13 13.03 25.04
CA PHE A 252 -53.41 11.90 25.62
C PHE A 252 -53.05 10.86 24.56
N ALA A 253 -53.98 10.46 23.70
CA ALA A 253 -53.79 9.44 22.67
C ALA A 253 -52.72 9.87 21.66
N GLN A 254 -52.71 11.15 21.25
CA GLN A 254 -51.67 11.70 20.37
C GLN A 254 -50.26 11.64 21.00
N HIS A 255 -50.13 11.94 22.29
CA HIS A 255 -48.83 11.88 22.98
C HIS A 255 -48.43 10.43 23.32
N PHE A 256 -49.41 9.60 23.67
CA PHE A 256 -49.22 8.18 23.99
C PHE A 256 -48.73 7.38 22.78
N ASP A 257 -49.33 7.57 21.60
CA ASP A 257 -48.94 6.83 20.39
C ASP A 257 -47.52 7.19 19.93
N LYS A 258 -47.14 8.46 20.11
CA LYS A 258 -45.79 8.97 19.81
C LYS A 258 -44.70 8.35 20.69
N VAL A 259 -45.03 7.95 21.91
CA VAL A 259 -44.07 7.34 22.85
C VAL A 259 -44.13 5.80 22.82
N HIS A 260 -45.28 5.22 22.48
CA HIS A 260 -45.50 3.77 22.51
C HIS A 260 -45.66 3.13 21.12
N SER A 261 -44.81 3.50 20.17
CA SER A 261 -44.60 2.77 18.91
C SER A 261 -45.89 2.44 18.15
N ASP A 262 -46.76 3.44 17.95
CA ASP A 262 -48.02 3.32 17.20
C ASP A 262 -48.94 2.20 17.72
N PHE A 263 -48.91 1.95 19.04
CA PHE A 263 -49.75 0.94 19.70
C PHE A 263 -51.23 1.10 19.36
N VAL A 264 -51.75 2.33 19.34
CA VAL A 264 -53.17 2.59 19.07
C VAL A 264 -53.52 2.22 17.63
N VAL A 265 -52.63 2.52 16.67
CA VAL A 265 -52.79 2.11 15.27
C VAL A 265 -52.75 0.59 15.15
N ALA A 266 -51.72 -0.06 15.68
CA ALA A 266 -51.55 -1.51 15.61
C ALA A 266 -52.70 -2.28 16.27
N LEU A 267 -53.22 -1.76 17.38
CA LEU A 267 -54.35 -2.34 18.10
C LEU A 267 -55.66 -2.20 17.31
N LYS A 268 -55.90 -1.06 16.65
CA LYS A 268 -57.06 -0.85 15.78
C LYS A 268 -57.00 -1.72 14.52
N ASP A 269 -55.82 -1.86 13.92
CA ASP A 269 -55.62 -2.71 12.73
C ASP A 269 -55.88 -4.18 13.07
N ARG A 270 -55.37 -4.66 14.21
CA ARG A 270 -55.52 -6.05 14.63
C ARG A 270 -56.92 -6.34 15.19
N PHE A 271 -57.58 -5.35 15.78
CA PHE A 271 -58.90 -5.48 16.39
C PHE A 271 -59.82 -4.31 16.00
N PRO A 272 -60.37 -4.29 14.78
CA PRO A 272 -61.17 -3.16 14.26
C PRO A 272 -62.47 -2.89 15.03
N THR A 273 -62.94 -3.87 15.81
CA THR A 273 -64.19 -3.79 16.61
C THR A 273 -63.96 -3.25 18.03
N ILE A 274 -62.75 -2.79 18.33
CA ILE A 274 -62.43 -2.15 19.61
C ILE A 274 -63.09 -0.78 19.71
N THR A 275 -63.79 -0.54 20.81
CA THR A 275 -64.46 0.73 21.10
C THR A 275 -63.49 1.76 21.67
N ALA A 276 -63.85 3.05 21.62
CA ALA A 276 -63.03 4.12 22.21
C ALA A 276 -62.73 3.89 23.70
N ASN A 277 -63.71 3.43 24.50
CA ASN A 277 -63.50 3.15 25.92
C ASN A 277 -62.61 1.93 26.18
N GLU A 278 -62.65 0.92 25.32
CA GLU A 278 -61.76 -0.24 25.40
C GLU A 278 -60.32 0.14 25.01
N LEU A 279 -60.17 1.04 24.04
CA LEU A 279 -58.89 1.63 23.66
C LEU A 279 -58.29 2.43 24.81
N LYS A 280 -59.10 3.24 25.51
CA LYS A 280 -58.71 3.94 26.75
C LYS A 280 -58.18 2.98 27.80
N LEU A 281 -58.95 1.94 28.08
CA LEU A 281 -58.58 0.90 29.03
C LEU A 281 -57.26 0.22 28.64
N CYS A 282 -57.06 -0.12 27.36
CA CYS A 282 -55.81 -0.72 26.87
C CYS A 282 -54.59 0.18 27.09
N ALA A 283 -54.70 1.48 26.81
CA ALA A 283 -53.57 2.40 27.01
C ALA A 283 -53.19 2.51 28.48
N TYR A 284 -54.18 2.67 29.37
CA TYR A 284 -53.90 2.73 30.82
C TYR A 284 -53.30 1.43 31.36
N LEU A 285 -53.77 0.28 30.87
CA LEU A 285 -53.17 -1.00 31.21
C LEU A 285 -51.71 -1.08 30.74
N ARG A 286 -51.41 -0.62 29.52
CA ARG A 286 -50.05 -0.61 28.96
C ARG A 286 -49.11 0.36 29.70
N MET A 287 -49.65 1.40 30.34
CA MET A 287 -48.90 2.26 31.29
C MET A 287 -48.67 1.61 32.66
N ASN A 288 -49.09 0.35 32.84
CA ASN A 288 -49.01 -0.38 34.10
C ASN A 288 -49.78 0.27 35.27
N LEU A 289 -50.88 0.98 34.96
CA LEU A 289 -51.74 1.57 35.99
C LEU A 289 -52.56 0.50 36.73
N SER A 290 -52.76 0.70 38.03
CA SER A 290 -53.57 -0.18 38.87
C SER A 290 -55.07 -0.04 38.56
N THR A 291 -55.86 -1.07 38.90
CA THR A 291 -57.32 -1.03 38.70
C THR A 291 -57.99 0.15 39.41
N LYS A 292 -57.43 0.62 40.53
CA LYS A 292 -57.93 1.79 41.27
C LYS A 292 -57.67 3.10 40.51
N GLU A 293 -56.44 3.29 40.02
CA GLU A 293 -56.07 4.48 39.23
C GLU A 293 -56.86 4.54 37.91
N ILE A 294 -57.03 3.40 37.25
CA ILE A 294 -57.86 3.30 36.03
C ILE A 294 -59.32 3.67 36.33
N ALA A 295 -59.86 3.23 37.48
CA ALA A 295 -61.24 3.52 37.86
C ALA A 295 -61.47 5.02 38.06
N GLN A 296 -60.50 5.70 38.69
CA GLN A 296 -60.50 7.14 38.86
C GLN A 296 -60.40 7.87 37.53
N LEU A 297 -59.46 7.48 36.67
CA LEU A 297 -59.27 8.08 35.34
C LEU A 297 -60.49 7.90 34.42
N MET A 298 -61.14 6.75 34.50
CA MET A 298 -62.31 6.42 33.68
C MET A 298 -63.62 6.95 34.28
N ASN A 299 -63.59 7.55 35.48
CA ASN A 299 -64.75 7.98 36.25
C ASN A 299 -65.82 6.86 36.39
N ILE A 300 -65.37 5.63 36.68
CA ILE A 300 -66.23 4.46 36.92
C ILE A 300 -65.83 3.73 38.20
N SER A 301 -66.66 2.80 38.68
CA SER A 301 -66.29 1.97 39.82
C SER A 301 -65.13 1.03 39.50
N VAL A 302 -64.34 0.65 40.51
CA VAL A 302 -63.31 -0.41 40.42
C VAL A 302 -63.88 -1.68 39.78
N ARG A 303 -65.08 -2.08 40.22
CA ARG A 303 -65.83 -3.20 39.65
C ARG A 303 -66.15 -2.99 38.16
N GLY A 304 -66.46 -1.76 37.75
CA GLY A 304 -66.63 -1.38 36.35
C GLY A 304 -65.37 -1.62 35.51
N VAL A 305 -64.19 -1.31 36.05
CA VAL A 305 -62.89 -1.59 35.41
C VAL A 305 -62.63 -3.08 35.30
N GLU A 306 -62.88 -3.87 36.35
CA GLU A 306 -62.71 -5.33 36.33
C GLU A 306 -63.58 -5.98 35.25
N ILE A 307 -64.85 -5.58 35.17
CA ILE A 307 -65.79 -6.03 34.13
C ILE A 307 -65.30 -5.57 32.75
N GLY A 308 -64.71 -4.37 32.64
CA GLY A 308 -64.05 -3.88 31.43
C GLY A 308 -62.88 -4.78 31.01
N ARG A 309 -61.97 -5.11 31.92
CA ARG A 309 -60.80 -5.99 31.68
C ARG A 309 -61.23 -7.39 31.25
N TYR A 310 -62.26 -7.95 31.87
CA TYR A 310 -62.83 -9.24 31.48
C TYR A 310 -63.40 -9.21 30.05
N ARG A 311 -64.21 -8.19 29.73
CA ARG A 311 -64.78 -7.99 28.38
C ARG A 311 -63.69 -7.81 27.34
N LEU A 312 -62.68 -7.00 27.65
CA LEU A 312 -61.52 -6.77 26.81
C LEU A 312 -60.77 -8.08 26.54
N ARG A 313 -60.51 -8.88 27.57
CA ARG A 313 -59.85 -10.19 27.45
C ARG A 313 -60.60 -11.13 26.50
N LYS A 314 -61.93 -11.19 26.64
CA LYS A 314 -62.79 -11.99 25.76
C LYS A 314 -62.78 -11.48 24.31
N LYS A 315 -62.83 -10.16 24.12
CA LYS A 315 -62.84 -9.52 22.79
C LYS A 315 -61.51 -9.69 22.05
N LEU A 316 -60.39 -9.57 22.77
CA LEU A 316 -59.04 -9.74 22.24
C LEU A 316 -58.61 -11.22 22.16
N ALA A 317 -59.49 -12.16 22.54
CA ALA A 317 -59.25 -13.60 22.55
C ALA A 317 -57.98 -14.01 23.32
N ILE A 318 -57.73 -13.39 24.47
CA ILE A 318 -56.52 -13.63 25.28
C ILE A 318 -56.77 -14.82 26.23
N PRO A 319 -55.90 -15.85 26.24
CA PRO A 319 -56.00 -16.99 27.14
C PRO A 319 -55.97 -16.61 28.63
N SER A 320 -56.57 -17.42 29.50
CA SER A 320 -56.59 -17.22 30.95
C SER A 320 -55.19 -17.12 31.56
N GLU A 321 -54.27 -17.93 31.04
CA GLU A 321 -52.86 -18.05 31.45
C GLU A 321 -52.04 -16.78 31.14
N THR A 322 -52.44 -15.99 30.14
CA THR A 322 -51.64 -14.86 29.65
C THR A 322 -51.93 -13.61 30.47
N ASN A 323 -50.89 -12.93 30.95
CA ASN A 323 -51.06 -11.63 31.59
C ASN A 323 -51.53 -10.60 30.55
N LEU A 324 -52.57 -9.83 30.91
CA LEU A 324 -53.15 -8.82 30.03
C LEU A 324 -52.14 -7.69 29.74
N PHE A 325 -51.27 -7.36 30.69
CA PHE A 325 -50.21 -6.37 30.52
C PHE A 325 -49.17 -6.84 29.49
N ASP A 326 -48.62 -8.04 29.69
CA ASP A 326 -47.59 -8.62 28.81
C ASP A 326 -48.12 -8.78 27.38
N PHE A 327 -49.38 -9.20 27.23
CA PHE A 327 -50.04 -9.26 25.92
C PHE A 327 -50.10 -7.88 25.26
N LEU A 328 -50.53 -6.85 26.00
CA LEU A 328 -50.63 -5.50 25.44
C LEU A 328 -49.25 -4.93 25.09
N ILE A 329 -48.18 -5.24 25.85
CA ILE A 329 -46.80 -4.88 25.50
C ILE A 329 -46.38 -5.53 24.17
N SER A 330 -46.72 -6.81 23.97
CA SER A 330 -46.36 -7.56 22.76
C SER A 330 -46.98 -7.01 21.46
N ILE A 331 -48.02 -6.17 21.58
CA ILE A 331 -48.57 -5.40 20.48
C ILE A 331 -47.65 -4.18 20.30
N SER A 332 -46.55 -4.34 19.58
CA SER A 332 -45.74 -3.22 19.08
C SER A 332 -46.04 -3.01 17.58
N GLY A 333 -46.03 -1.76 17.13
CA GLY A 333 -46.09 -1.44 15.71
C GLY A 333 -45.03 -2.25 14.96
N LYS A 334 -45.44 -2.99 13.92
CA LYS A 334 -44.51 -3.53 12.95
C LYS A 334 -43.84 -2.33 12.28
N THR A 335 -42.63 -1.96 12.71
CA THR A 335 -41.68 -1.41 11.74
C THR A 335 -41.54 -2.47 10.66
N ASN A 336 -42.10 -2.19 9.49
CA ASN A 336 -41.79 -2.92 8.27
C ASN A 336 -40.26 -2.95 8.13
N GLN A 337 -39.67 -4.08 8.47
CA GLN A 337 -38.36 -4.46 7.97
C GLN A 337 -38.61 -5.46 6.84
N SER A 338 -38.62 -4.88 5.64
CA SER A 338 -38.17 -5.52 4.39
C SER A 338 -36.70 -5.86 4.48
#